data_AF-A0AAU5SI28-F1
#
_entry.id   AF-A0AAU5SI28-F1
#
_cell.length_a   1.000
_cell.length_b   1.000
_cell.length_c   1.000
_cell.angle_alpha   90.00
_cell.angle_beta   90.00
_cell.angle_gamma   90.00
#
_symmetry.space_group_name_H-M   'P 1'
#
loop_
_entity.id
_entity.type
_entity.pdbx_description
1 polymer ?
#
loop_
_entity_poly.entity_id
_entity_poly.type
_entity_poly.pdbx_seq_one_letter_code
_entity_poly.pdbx_strand_id
1 'polypeptide(L)' 'MGSRLRILITSERTPDLLAEITPQATADLDLADGSDIWTSRRAADVMLVEL' A
#
# COMPACT_ATOMS: atom_id res chain seq x y z
N MET A 1 -10.74 13.72 -12.81
CA MET A 1 -9.42 13.20 -13.22
C MET A 1 -8.64 12.92 -11.95
N GLY A 2 -8.44 11.64 -11.63
CA GLY A 2 -8.03 11.19 -10.30
C GLY A 2 -6.52 11.26 -10.10
N SER A 3 -6.07 12.11 -9.20
CA SER A 3 -4.72 12.02 -8.65
C SER A 3 -4.58 10.69 -7.90
N ARG A 4 -3.47 9.97 -8.10
CA ARG A 4 -3.08 8.82 -7.28
C ARG A 4 -2.13 9.31 -6.21
N LEU A 5 -2.40 8.90 -4.97
CA LEU A 5 -1.49 9.11 -3.86
C LEU A 5 -0.67 7.84 -3.67
N ARG A 6 0.63 8.01 -3.44
CA ARG A 6 1.55 6.92 -3.14
C ARG A 6 1.83 6.93 -1.65
N ILE A 7 1.60 5.79 -0.99
CA ILE A 7 1.99 5.58 0.40
C ILE A 7 3.12 4.56 0.46
N LEU A 8 4.11 4.85 1.32
CA LEU A 8 5.15 3.91 1.70
C LEU A 8 4.66 3.15 2.95
N ILE A 9 4.68 1.83 2.88
CA ILE A 9 4.33 0.95 3.99
C ILE A 9 5.61 0.22 4.40
N THR A 10 6.04 0.44 5.64
CA THR A 10 7.22 -0.19 6.20
C THR A 10 6.83 -1.33 7.15
N SER A 11 7.69 -2.32 7.30
CA SER A 11 7.49 -3.42 8.26
C SER A 11 8.81 -4.05 8.66
N GLU A 12 8.94 -4.43 9.94
CA GLU A 12 10.08 -5.21 10.43
C GLU A 12 10.07 -6.66 9.91
N ARG A 13 8.94 -7.15 9.38
CA ARG A 13 8.76 -8.56 8.98
C ARG A 13 8.79 -8.80 7.47
N THR A 14 8.66 -7.74 6.68
CA THR A 14 8.56 -7.84 5.22
C THR A 14 9.26 -6.65 4.58
N PRO A 15 9.73 -6.75 3.32
CA PRO A 15 10.21 -5.60 2.58
C PRO A 15 9.17 -4.47 2.51
N ASP A 16 9.64 -3.24 2.34
CA ASP A 16 8.79 -2.08 2.15
C ASP A 16 7.89 -2.23 0.91
N LEU A 17 6.65 -1.75 1.03
CA LEU A 17 5.66 -1.78 -0.04
C LEU A 17 5.28 -0.36 -0.43
N LEU A 18 5.12 -0.11 -1.72
CA LEU A 18 4.53 1.12 -2.25
C LEU A 18 3.12 0.81 -2.74
N ALA A 19 2.11 1.48 -2.18
CA ALA A 19 0.74 1.35 -2.64
C ALA A 19 0.25 2.64 -3.30
N GLU A 20 -0.44 2.50 -4.42
CA GLU A 20 -1.13 3.60 -5.10
C GLU A 20 -2.63 3.57 -4.79
N ILE A 21 -3.09 4.54 -4.02
CA ILE A 21 -4.49 4.65 -3.59
C ILE A 21 -5.08 6.00 -4.01
N THR A 22 -6.40 6.14 -3.88
CA THR A 22 -7.05 7.43 -4.12
C THR A 22 -6.94 8.30 -2.87
N PRO A 23 -6.89 9.63 -3.01
CA PRO A 23 -7.01 10.55 -1.87
C PRO A 23 -8.33 10.38 -1.09
N GLN A 24 -9.38 9.86 -1.71
CA GLN A 24 -10.62 9.54 -0.99
C GLN A 24 -10.42 8.33 -0.07
N ALA A 25 -9.74 7.28 -0.53
CA ALA A 25 -9.48 6.10 0.28
C ALA A 25 -8.61 6.41 1.51
N THR A 26 -7.67 7.36 1.42
CA THR A 26 -6.91 7.82 2.59
C THR A 26 -7.82 8.45 3.65
N ALA A 27 -8.81 9.24 3.22
CA ALA A 27 -9.77 9.87 4.13
C ALA A 27 -10.76 8.85 4.71
N ASP A 28 -11.27 7.94 3.88
CA ASP A 28 -12.25 6.92 4.31
C ASP A 28 -11.66 5.94 5.34
N LEU A 29 -10.35 5.68 5.27
CA LEU A 29 -9.61 4.79 6.15
C LEU A 29 -8.89 5.52 7.30
N ASP A 30 -9.02 6.84 7.39
CA ASP A 30 -8.32 7.71 8.36
C ASP A 30 -6.80 7.42 8.41
N LEU A 31 -6.19 7.30 7.23
CA LEU A 31 -4.76 7.01 7.12
C LEU A 31 -3.92 8.23 7.48
N ALA A 32 -2.99 8.02 8.39
CA ALA A 32 -1.96 8.98 8.78
C ALA A 32 -0.60 8.29 8.85
N ASP A 33 0.46 9.08 8.90
CA ASP A 33 1.80 8.55 9.12
C ASP A 33 1.86 7.84 10.48
N GLY A 34 2.35 6.60 10.48
CA GLY A 34 2.44 5.76 11.67
C GLY A 34 1.16 4.99 12.02
N SER A 35 0.08 5.08 11.23
CA SER A 35 -1.11 4.24 11.42
C SER A 35 -0.76 2.76 11.33
N ASP A 36 -1.25 1.96 12.29
CA ASP A 36 -1.18 0.49 12.21
C ASP A 36 -2.24 -0.01 11.22
N ILE A 37 -1.80 -0.72 10.18
CA ILE A 37 -2.64 -1.10 9.05
C ILE A 37 -2.39 -2.54 8.63
N TRP A 38 -3.40 -3.12 8.00
CA TRP A 38 -3.26 -4.39 7.29
C TRP A 38 -3.12 -4.13 5.80
N THR A 39 -2.10 -4.76 5.20
CA THR A 39 -1.92 -4.75 3.75
C THR A 39 -2.05 -6.16 3.19
N SER A 40 -2.62 -6.26 1.99
CA SER A 40 -2.76 -7.52 1.29
C SER A 40 -2.56 -7.30 -0.20
N ARG A 41 -2.08 -8.34 -0.89
CA ARG A 41 -2.07 -8.40 -2.36
C ARG A 41 -2.87 -9.61 -2.79
N ARG A 42 -3.63 -9.47 -3.88
CA ARG A 42 -4.28 -10.60 -4.50
C ARG A 42 -3.22 -11.52 -5.12
N ALA A 43 -3.35 -12.83 -4.88
CA ALA A 43 -2.38 -13.81 -5.37
C ALA A 43 -2.17 -13.75 -6.89
N ALA A 44 -3.24 -13.54 -7.65
CA ALA A 44 -3.18 -13.44 -9.12
C ALA A 44 -2.39 -12.23 -9.65
N ASP A 45 -2.09 -11.24 -8.80
CA ASP A 45 -1.32 -10.05 -9.18
C ASP A 45 0.16 -10.17 -8.79
N VAL A 46 0.56 -11.31 -8.20
CA VAL A 46 1.95 -11.58 -7.83
C VAL A 46 2.63 -12.31 -8.98
N MET A 47 3.77 -11.78 -9.42
CA MET A 47 4.64 -12.45 -10.39
C MET A 47 5.93 -12.89 -9.69
N LEU A 48 6.36 -14.12 -9.97
CA LEU A 48 7.68 -14.59 -9.60
C LEU A 48 8.69 -14.03 -10.61
N VAL A 49 9.81 -13.53 -10.10
CA VAL A 49 10.93 -13.05 -10.92
C VAL A 49 12.18 -13.86 -10.58
N GLU A 50 12.99 -14.16 -11.58
CA GLU A 50 14.33 -14.71 -11.39
C GLU A 50 15.29 -13.59 -10.96
N LEU A 51 16.34 -13.96 -10.23
CA LEU A 51 17.39 -13.04 -9.74
C LEU A 51 18.54 -12.93 -10.73
#